data_AF-A0A8T5NIM8-F1
#
_entry.id   AF-A0A8T5NIM8-F1
#
_cell.length_a   1.000
_cell.length_b   1.000
_cell.length_c   1.000
_cell.angle_alpha   90.00
_cell.angle_beta   90.00
_cell.angle_gamma   90.00
#
_symmetry.space_group_name_H-M   'P 1'
#
loop_
_entity.id
_entity.type
_entity.pdbx_description
1 polymer ?
#
loop_
_entity_poly.entity_id
_entity_poly.type
_entity_poly.pdbx_seq_one_letter_code
_entity_poly.pdbx_strand_id
1 'polypeptide(L)'
;LPELYYGASREEVDILLEKGIRPIKQRYVHLSTSVEKALEVAKIHSDDPVLIKINAAEAQNDGCKLLTANDNIVLSDEIPPQYLSLVQDELQ
;
A
#
# COMPACT_ATOMS: atom_id res chain seq x y z
N LEU A 1 8.21 -8.01 -9.13
CA LEU A 1 7.79 -8.31 -7.75
C LEU A 1 6.35 -8.82 -7.75
N PRO A 2 5.91 -9.57 -6.72
CA PRO A 2 4.49 -9.84 -6.51
C PRO A 2 3.71 -8.54 -6.21
N GLU A 3 2.39 -8.63 -6.19
CA GLU A 3 1.48 -7.54 -5.81
C GLU A 3 1.73 -7.14 -4.35
N LEU A 4 1.72 -5.84 -4.07
CA LEU A 4 1.93 -5.29 -2.73
C LEU A 4 0.67 -4.59 -2.24
N TYR A 5 0.58 -4.41 -0.93
CA TYR A 5 -0.62 -3.90 -0.27
C TYR A 5 -0.27 -2.85 0.77
N TYR A 6 -1.11 -1.82 0.85
CA TYR A 6 -1.03 -0.77 1.86
C TYR A 6 -2.37 -0.68 2.59
N GLY A 7 -2.31 -0.73 3.91
CA GLY A 7 -3.46 -0.51 4.77
C GLY A 7 -3.69 0.98 5.00
N ALA A 8 -4.89 1.47 4.71
CA ALA A 8 -5.30 2.85 4.93
C ALA A 8 -6.62 2.90 5.70
N SER A 9 -6.98 4.06 6.22
CA SER A 9 -8.35 4.32 6.67
C SER A 9 -9.24 4.66 5.47
N ARG A 10 -10.54 4.38 5.59
CA ARG A 10 -11.52 4.80 4.57
C ARG A 10 -11.48 6.29 4.28
N GLU A 11 -11.25 7.12 5.28
CA GLU A 11 -11.25 8.58 5.16
C GLU A 11 -10.07 9.10 4.32
N GLU A 12 -8.95 8.38 4.31
CA GLU A 12 -7.73 8.80 3.59
C GLU A 12 -7.62 8.18 2.20
N VAL A 13 -8.44 7.18 1.87
CA VAL A 13 -8.24 6.35 0.68
C VAL A 13 -8.35 7.13 -0.62
N ASP A 14 -9.35 8.01 -0.73
CA ASP A 14 -9.53 8.83 -1.93
C ASP A 14 -8.35 9.78 -2.14
N ILE A 15 -7.81 10.34 -1.06
CA ILE A 15 -6.65 11.23 -1.11
C ILE A 15 -5.41 10.44 -1.54
N LEU A 16 -5.22 9.23 -1.03
CA LEU A 16 -4.08 8.38 -1.40
C LEU A 16 -4.17 7.93 -2.86
N LEU A 17 -5.37 7.57 -3.34
CA LEU A 17 -5.60 7.20 -4.74
C LEU A 17 -5.39 8.39 -5.69
N GLU A 18 -5.63 9.63 -5.25
CA GLU A 18 -5.39 10.84 -6.07
C GLU A 18 -3.92 11.29 -6.03
N LYS A 19 -3.28 11.26 -4.86
CA LYS A 19 -1.98 11.91 -4.61
C LYS A 19 -0.80 10.95 -4.50
N GLY A 20 -1.07 9.65 -4.42
CA GLY A 20 -0.06 8.64 -4.13
C GLY A 20 0.21 8.48 -2.63
N ILE A 21 1.01 7.47 -2.29
CA ILE A 21 1.39 7.16 -0.91
C ILE A 21 2.76 7.77 -0.63
N ARG A 22 2.84 8.58 0.43
CA ARG A 22 4.07 9.23 0.88
C ARG A 22 4.31 8.93 2.36
N PRO A 23 5.58 8.82 2.80
CA PRO A 23 5.89 8.65 4.20
C PRO A 23 5.52 9.92 4.98
N ILE A 24 4.70 9.79 6.02
CA ILE A 24 4.27 10.92 6.85
C ILE A 24 5.19 11.05 8.08
N LYS A 25 5.31 9.99 8.88
CA LYS A 25 6.10 9.96 10.13
C LYS A 25 7.35 9.10 10.06
N GLN A 26 7.44 8.23 9.05
CA GLN A 26 8.52 7.26 8.86
C GLN A 26 9.45 7.72 7.75
N ARG A 27 10.58 7.05 7.56
CA ARG A 27 11.47 7.34 6.42
C ARG A 27 11.00 6.74 5.10
N TYR A 28 10.25 5.64 5.14
CA TYR A 28 9.78 4.90 3.98
C TYR A 28 8.31 4.52 4.13
N VAL A 29 7.63 4.37 3.00
CA VAL A 29 6.34 3.70 2.90
C VAL A 29 6.56 2.21 3.17
N HIS A 30 5.74 1.65 4.06
CA HIS A 30 5.76 0.23 4.38
C HIS A 30 4.63 -0.45 3.63
N LEU A 31 4.97 -1.39 2.77
CA LEU A 31 4.05 -2.18 1.98
C LEU A 31 4.10 -3.63 2.44
N SER A 32 2.95 -4.27 2.52
CA SER A 32 2.84 -5.69 2.83
C SER A 32 2.83 -6.53 1.56
N THR A 33 3.41 -7.74 1.63
CA THR A 33 3.38 -8.71 0.52
C THR A 33 2.09 -9.52 0.45
N SER A 34 1.21 -9.40 1.46
CA SER A 34 -0.07 -10.12 1.55
C SER A 34 -1.20 -9.21 2.04
N VAL A 35 -2.40 -9.43 1.50
CA VAL A 35 -3.67 -8.80 1.92
C VAL A 35 -3.91 -8.97 3.42
N GLU A 36 -3.76 -10.20 3.93
CA GLU A 36 -4.01 -10.53 5.33
C GLU A 36 -3.15 -9.70 6.29
N LYS A 37 -1.85 -9.53 5.97
CA LYS A 37 -0.92 -8.73 6.77
C LYS A 37 -1.20 -7.24 6.69
N ALA A 38 -1.49 -6.73 5.49
CA ALA A 38 -1.89 -5.34 5.33
C ALA A 38 -3.14 -5.02 6.16
N LEU A 39 -4.12 -5.93 6.16
CA LEU A 39 -5.36 -5.76 6.89
C LEU A 39 -5.17 -5.85 8.41
N GLU A 40 -4.36 -6.80 8.88
CA GLU A 40 -4.02 -6.94 10.31
C GLU A 40 -3.37 -5.65 10.83
N VAL A 41 -2.40 -5.10 10.11
CA VAL A 41 -1.76 -3.83 10.47
C VAL A 41 -2.73 -2.66 10.38
N ALA A 42 -3.57 -2.60 9.35
CA ALA A 42 -4.57 -1.53 9.19
C ALA A 42 -5.57 -1.51 10.36
N LYS A 43 -6.04 -2.68 10.80
CA LYS A 43 -6.98 -2.85 11.93
C LYS A 43 -6.42 -2.36 13.27
N ILE A 44 -5.10 -2.32 13.44
CA ILE A 44 -4.47 -1.77 14.65
C ILE A 44 -4.59 -0.23 14.68
N HIS A 45 -4.70 0.41 13.51
CA HIS A 45 -4.65 1.86 13.36
C HIS A 45 -5.98 2.50 12.95
N SER A 46 -6.94 1.72 12.45
CA SER A 46 -8.24 2.23 11.97
C SER A 46 -9.37 1.22 12.22
N ASP A 47 -10.52 1.74 12.67
CA ASP A 47 -11.76 0.97 12.85
C ASP A 47 -12.47 0.62 11.53
N ASP A 48 -12.21 1.37 10.43
CA ASP A 48 -12.69 1.08 9.07
C ASP A 48 -11.50 0.96 8.09
N PRO A 49 -10.73 -0.14 8.18
CA PRO A 49 -9.53 -0.34 7.36
C PRO A 49 -9.89 -0.71 5.93
N VAL A 50 -9.18 -0.10 4.99
CA VAL A 50 -9.27 -0.40 3.56
C VAL A 50 -7.90 -0.78 3.02
N LEU A 51 -7.90 -1.56 1.95
CA LEU A 51 -6.68 -2.02 1.32
C LEU A 51 -6.49 -1.35 -0.03
N ILE A 52 -5.31 -0.78 -0.21
CA ILE A 52 -4.83 -0.31 -1.49
C ILE A 52 -3.87 -1.36 -2.03
N LYS A 53 -4.12 -1.82 -3.24
CA LYS A 53 -3.25 -2.68 -4.02
C LYS A 53 -2.28 -1.83 -4.83
N ILE A 54 -1.02 -2.27 -4.89
CA ILE A 54 0.05 -1.61 -5.62
C ILE A 54 0.55 -2.53 -6.73
N ASN A 55 0.54 -2.04 -7.96
CA ASN A 55 1.23 -2.71 -9.07
C ASN A 55 2.75 -2.50 -8.94
N ALA A 56 3.38 -3.34 -8.13
CA ALA A 56 4.80 -3.28 -7.84
C ALA A 56 5.68 -3.53 -9.07
N ALA A 57 5.19 -4.29 -10.06
CA ALA A 57 5.92 -4.57 -11.28
C ALA A 57 6.02 -3.32 -12.18
N GLU A 58 4.89 -2.66 -12.44
CA GLU A 58 4.86 -1.41 -13.21
C GLU A 58 5.62 -0.29 -12.47
N ALA A 59 5.38 -0.14 -11.16
CA ALA A 59 6.08 0.85 -10.36
C ALA A 59 7.61 0.69 -10.44
N GLN A 60 8.13 -0.54 -10.33
CA GLN A 60 9.57 -0.81 -10.49
C GLN A 60 10.08 -0.50 -11.89
N ASN A 61 9.34 -0.89 -12.92
CA ASN A 61 9.72 -0.66 -14.32
C ASN A 61 9.90 0.84 -14.61
N ASP A 62 9.07 1.67 -13.99
CA ASP A 62 9.09 3.13 -14.13
C ASP A 62 10.04 3.82 -13.15
N GLY A 63 10.82 3.06 -12.38
CA GLY A 63 11.91 3.56 -11.54
C GLY A 63 11.56 3.76 -10.06
N CYS A 64 10.39 3.34 -9.59
CA CYS A 64 10.08 3.34 -8.16
C CYS A 64 10.98 2.35 -7.42
N LYS A 65 11.65 2.82 -6.37
CA LYS A 65 12.49 1.97 -5.52
C LYS A 65 11.61 1.13 -4.60
N LEU A 66 11.67 -0.18 -4.77
CA LEU A 66 11.04 -1.16 -3.90
C LEU A 66 12.12 -2.06 -3.29
N LEU A 67 12.30 -1.97 -1.97
CA LEU A 67 13.34 -2.66 -1.21
C LEU A 67 12.69 -3.67 -0.27
N THR A 68 12.96 -4.97 -0.45
CA THR A 68 12.48 -6.00 0.48
C THR A 68 13.20 -5.87 1.82
N ALA A 69 12.45 -5.58 2.89
CA ALA A 69 12.97 -5.52 4.25
C ALA A 69 12.95 -6.90 4.91
N ASN A 70 11.89 -7.68 4.67
CA ASN A 70 11.74 -9.09 5.06
C ASN A 70 10.70 -9.76 4.16
N ASP A 71 10.37 -11.03 4.42
CA ASP A 71 9.40 -11.81 3.61
C ASP A 71 8.02 -11.16 3.48
N ASN A 72 7.69 -10.23 4.39
CA ASN A 72 6.36 -9.66 4.53
C ASN A 72 6.30 -8.16 4.28
N ILE A 73 7.44 -7.48 4.27
CA ILE A 73 7.54 -6.02 4.22
C ILE A 73 8.45 -5.60 3.09
N VAL A 74 7.93 -4.72 2.24
CA VAL A 74 8.66 -3.99 1.20
C VAL A 74 8.60 -2.50 1.52
N LEU A 75 9.73 -1.82 1.34
CA LEU A 75 9.89 -0.40 1.58
C LEU A 75 9.95 0.36 0.27
N SER A 76 9.36 1.55 0.25
CA SER A 76 9.46 2.49 -0.86
C SER A 76 9.61 3.93 -0.40
N ASP A 77 10.22 4.79 -1.24
CA ASP A 77 10.30 6.23 -0.98
C ASP A 77 8.92 6.89 -1.11
N GLU A 78 8.23 6.64 -2.23
CA GLU A 78 6.84 7.03 -2.47
C GLU A 78 6.23 6.10 -3.53
N ILE A 79 4.90 5.99 -3.56
CA ILE A 79 4.17 5.25 -4.60
C ILE A 79 3.23 6.21 -5.33
N PRO A 80 3.48 6.50 -6.62
CA PRO A 80 2.59 7.33 -7.43
C PRO A 80 1.16 6.74 -7.55
N PRO A 81 0.14 7.60 -7.68
CA PRO A 81 -1.27 7.18 -7.70
C PRO A 81 -1.62 6.23 -8.85
N GLN A 82 -0.92 6.34 -9.99
CA GLN A 82 -1.15 5.50 -11.17
C GLN A 82 -0.90 4.00 -10.95
N TYR A 83 -0.21 3.62 -9.86
CA TYR A 83 0.02 2.22 -9.50
C TYR A 83 -0.92 1.73 -8.39
N LEU A 84 -1.83 2.58 -7.92
CA LEU A 84 -2.71 2.31 -6.78
C LEU A 84 -4.11 1.94 -7.26
N SER A 85 -4.66 0.88 -6.69
CA SER A 85 -6.04 0.46 -6.91
C SER A 85 -6.67 0.04 -5.61
N LEU A 86 -7.92 0.44 -5.37
CA LEU A 86 -8.66 -0.06 -4.21
C LEU A 86 -8.91 -1.56 -4.36
N VAL A 87 -8.59 -2.35 -3.34
CA VAL A 87 -9.07 -3.72 -3.24
C VAL A 87 -10.55 -3.62 -2.92
N GLN A 88 -11.41 -3.88 -3.91
CA GLN A 88 -12.85 -3.92 -3.67
C GLN A 88 -13.14 -5.12 -2.77
N ASP A 89 -13.90 -4.84 -1.72
CA ASP A 89 -14.48 -5.84 -0.85
C ASP A 89 -15.55 -6.58 -1.69
N GLU A 90 -15.25 -7.77 -2.21
CA GLU A 90 -16.27 -8.68 -2.73
C GLU A 90 -17.08 -9.29 -1.57
N LEU A 91 -17.54 -8.49 -0.61
CA LEU A 91 -18.69 -8.88 0.20
C LEU A 91 -19.95 -8.64 -0.66
N GLN A 92 -20.21 -9.59 -1.55
CA GLN A 92 -21.57 -9.93 -1.95
C GLN A 92 -22.25 -10.75 -0.86
#